data_AF-A0A7S4J6U1-F1
#
_entry.id   AF-A0A7S4J6U1-F1
#
_cell.length_a   1.000
_cell.length_b   1.000
_cell.length_c   1.000
_cell.angle_alpha   90.00
_cell.angle_beta   90.00
_cell.angle_gamma   90.00
#
_symmetry.space_group_name_H-M   'P 1'
#
loop_
_entity.id
_entity.type
_entity.pdbx_description
1 polymer ?
#
loop_
_entity_poly.entity_id
_entity_poly.type
_entity_poly.pdbx_seq_one_letter_code
_entity_poly.pdbx_strand_id
1 'polypeptide(L)'
;MRSHSQTVSRGGLQMRGAFALLSIFASVPKMARAFTGTGRQHKIRCNIMVRQPGIRDMPARPLLMSSIGHDDNDNRRKEEEKSKFSWRDVLPPAPEDQLALSGDIGSLFLYSFLDHSLNDMYVDMINSQDYVVPSTAGAAGSFDGDAAAAAAHTQLPVWYDAAHSAFGPLTTKVLPVMHAAYAPAISTAGGAAVLLSTAWLVSGYVTGAFLYRNTLECSTSRALWVAGRTWVIASAIMVAVALFSDQFQGLCDCVRTPSLGGLTNTDGEFIFSSLSVLVAWRYILSSMLGYGER
;
A
#
# COMPACT_ATOMS: atom_id res chain seq x y z
N MET A 1 34.80 30.05 34.91
CA MET A 1 34.17 29.07 34.00
C MET A 1 32.69 29.42 33.86
N ARG A 2 32.30 30.01 32.72
CA ARG A 2 30.90 30.36 32.43
C ARG A 2 30.29 29.24 31.57
N SER A 3 29.27 28.58 32.11
CA SER A 3 28.45 27.62 31.39
C SER A 3 27.50 28.37 30.45
N HIS A 4 27.71 28.23 29.14
CA HIS A 4 26.77 28.70 28.12
C HIS A 4 25.68 27.64 27.93
N SER A 5 24.54 27.86 28.58
CA SER A 5 23.32 27.11 28.31
C SER A 5 22.70 27.61 27.01
N GLN A 6 22.91 26.88 25.90
CA GLN A 6 22.20 27.13 24.65
C GLN A 6 20.78 26.55 24.74
N THR A 7 19.80 27.43 24.88
CA THR A 7 18.38 27.13 24.68
C THR A 7 18.14 26.89 23.18
N VAL A 8 18.02 25.63 22.80
CA VAL A 8 17.60 25.22 21.45
C VAL A 8 16.12 25.53 21.28
N SER A 9 15.83 26.53 20.43
CA SER A 9 14.48 26.89 20.00
C SER A 9 13.90 25.77 19.14
N ARG A 10 12.93 25.02 19.69
CA ARG A 10 12.17 24.01 18.95
C ARG A 10 11.18 24.71 18.02
N GLY A 11 11.59 24.89 16.75
CA GLY A 11 10.74 25.42 15.69
C GLY A 11 9.60 24.47 15.32
N GLY A 12 8.37 24.95 15.47
CA GLY A 12 7.12 24.24 15.13
C GLY A 12 6.88 24.09 13.63
N LEU A 13 7.70 23.30 12.95
CA LEU A 13 7.61 23.08 11.50
C LEU A 13 6.96 21.75 11.07
N GLN A 14 6.58 20.85 11.99
CA GLN A 14 6.13 19.49 11.62
C GLN A 14 4.64 19.36 11.23
N MET A 15 3.75 20.29 11.59
CA MET A 15 2.32 20.11 11.27
C MET A 15 1.92 20.52 9.85
N ARG A 16 2.76 21.25 9.10
CA ARG A 16 2.39 21.70 7.74
C ARG A 16 2.51 20.61 6.66
N GLY A 17 3.36 19.61 6.86
CA GLY A 17 3.50 18.48 5.92
C GLY A 17 2.31 17.51 5.91
N ALA A 18 1.72 17.26 7.09
CA ALA A 18 0.57 16.35 7.22
C ALA A 18 -0.69 16.87 6.51
N PHE A 19 -0.91 18.19 6.49
CA PHE A 19 -2.02 18.81 5.76
C PHE A 19 -1.83 18.78 4.23
N ALA A 20 -0.59 18.79 3.73
CA ALA A 20 -0.32 18.68 2.31
C ALA A 20 -0.66 17.28 1.77
N LEU A 21 -0.33 16.20 2.51
CA LEU A 21 -0.70 14.83 2.13
C LEU A 21 -2.22 14.62 2.14
N LEU A 22 -2.94 15.12 3.16
CA LEU A 22 -4.41 15.07 3.18
C LEU A 22 -5.06 15.83 2.00
N SER A 23 -4.44 16.90 1.51
CA SER A 23 -4.96 17.66 0.35
C SER A 23 -4.77 16.94 -1.00
N ILE A 24 -3.74 16.08 -1.12
CA ILE A 24 -3.55 15.21 -2.28
C ILE A 24 -4.64 14.13 -2.31
N PHE A 25 -5.00 13.56 -1.16
CA PHE A 25 -6.08 12.57 -1.06
C PHE A 25 -7.49 13.18 -1.28
N ALA A 26 -7.71 14.44 -0.90
CA ALA A 26 -8.96 15.16 -1.19
C ALA A 26 -9.15 15.47 -2.69
N SER A 27 -8.09 15.36 -3.51
CA SER A 27 -8.12 15.64 -4.96
C SER A 27 -8.33 14.39 -5.82
N VAL A 28 -8.14 13.19 -5.26
CA VAL A 28 -8.36 11.90 -5.95
C VAL A 28 -9.80 11.74 -6.51
N PRO A 29 -10.87 12.19 -5.83
CA PRO A 29 -12.23 12.14 -6.41
C PRO A 29 -12.41 13.06 -7.62
N LYS A 30 -11.60 14.13 -7.76
CA LYS A 30 -11.70 15.09 -8.87
C LYS A 30 -10.96 14.62 -10.13
N MET A 31 -9.84 13.91 -9.99
CA MET A 31 -9.20 13.22 -11.12
C MET A 31 -10.05 12.05 -11.65
N ALA A 32 -10.76 11.33 -10.76
CA ALA A 32 -11.67 10.27 -11.17
C ALA A 32 -12.85 10.76 -12.04
N ARG A 33 -13.27 12.04 -11.92
CA ARG A 33 -14.28 12.64 -12.81
C ARG A 33 -13.70 13.15 -14.13
N ALA A 34 -12.42 13.50 -14.19
CA ALA A 34 -11.78 13.99 -15.41
C ALA A 34 -11.49 12.88 -16.43
N PHE A 35 -11.31 11.62 -15.98
CA PHE A 35 -11.00 10.49 -16.87
C PHE A 35 -12.21 9.62 -17.25
N THR A 36 -13.39 9.87 -16.67
CA THR A 36 -14.66 9.26 -17.11
C THR A 36 -15.36 10.06 -18.21
N GLY A 37 -14.79 11.18 -18.63
CA GLY A 37 -15.29 11.96 -19.76
C GLY A 37 -14.92 11.30 -21.09
N THR A 38 -15.93 10.82 -21.82
CA THR A 38 -15.90 10.35 -23.23
C THR A 38 -15.61 8.86 -23.49
N GLY A 39 -15.88 7.98 -22.53
CA GLY A 39 -16.16 6.57 -22.85
C GLY A 39 -17.61 6.40 -23.29
N ARG A 40 -17.95 6.71 -24.54
CA ARG A 40 -19.23 6.33 -25.16
C ARG A 40 -19.30 4.80 -25.09
N GLN A 41 -19.93 4.26 -24.05
CA GLN A 41 -20.27 2.85 -24.02
C GLN A 41 -21.28 2.62 -25.13
N HIS A 42 -20.77 2.20 -26.29
CA HIS A 42 -21.58 1.48 -27.25
C HIS A 42 -22.12 0.28 -26.49
N LYS A 43 -23.38 0.40 -26.08
CA LYS A 43 -24.21 -0.69 -25.60
C LYS A 43 -24.41 -1.64 -26.79
N ILE A 44 -23.37 -2.41 -27.11
CA ILE A 44 -23.49 -3.55 -28.00
C ILE A 44 -24.38 -4.51 -27.23
N ARG A 45 -25.68 -4.49 -27.57
CA ARG A 45 -26.60 -5.55 -27.17
C ARG A 45 -26.12 -6.81 -27.88
N CYS A 46 -25.21 -7.55 -27.25
CA CYS A 46 -25.08 -8.97 -27.55
C CYS A 46 -26.40 -9.61 -27.10
N ASN A 47 -27.35 -9.70 -28.03
CA ASN A 47 -28.47 -10.63 -27.94
C ASN A 47 -27.87 -12.04 -28.00
N ILE A 48 -27.31 -12.50 -26.89
CA ILE A 48 -27.10 -13.92 -26.66
C ILE A 48 -28.50 -14.48 -26.46
N MET A 49 -29.08 -14.92 -27.57
CA MET A 49 -30.29 -15.70 -27.60
C MET A 49 -29.98 -17.04 -26.93
N VAL A 50 -30.10 -17.07 -25.60
CA VAL A 50 -30.10 -18.29 -24.81
C VAL A 50 -31.31 -19.09 -25.29
N ARG A 51 -31.03 -20.08 -26.13
CA ARG A 51 -32.00 -21.05 -26.61
C ARG A 51 -32.47 -21.85 -25.40
N GLN A 52 -33.55 -21.41 -24.76
CA GLN A 52 -34.20 -22.16 -23.70
C GLN A 52 -34.64 -23.51 -24.28
N PRO A 53 -34.14 -24.65 -23.78
CA PRO A 53 -34.76 -25.93 -24.07
C PRO A 53 -36.14 -25.90 -23.41
N GLY A 54 -37.19 -26.09 -24.22
CA GLY A 54 -38.59 -26.03 -23.81
C GLY A 54 -38.94 -27.04 -22.72
N ILE A 55 -40.18 -26.89 -22.21
CA ILE A 55 -40.92 -27.65 -21.16
C ILE A 55 -41.33 -26.64 -20.07
N ARG A 56 -42.60 -26.42 -19.69
CA ARG A 56 -43.90 -27.04 -19.98
C ARG A 56 -44.98 -26.00 -19.63
N ASP A 57 -46.11 -26.06 -20.31
CA ASP A 57 -47.31 -25.29 -20.02
C ASP A 57 -47.72 -25.39 -18.54
N MET A 58 -47.73 -24.26 -17.83
CA MET A 58 -48.40 -24.15 -16.54
C MET A 58 -49.87 -23.74 -16.76
N PRO A 59 -50.83 -24.40 -16.09
CA PRO A 59 -52.24 -24.03 -16.18
C PRO A 59 -52.49 -22.65 -15.56
N ALA A 60 -53.25 -21.83 -16.29
CA ALA A 60 -53.66 -20.49 -15.90
C ALA A 60 -54.39 -20.51 -14.55
N ARG A 61 -53.82 -19.83 -13.55
CA ARG A 61 -54.51 -19.54 -12.29
C ARG A 61 -55.39 -18.30 -12.47
N PRO A 62 -56.66 -18.34 -12.06
CA PRO A 62 -57.58 -17.20 -12.17
C PRO A 62 -57.13 -16.04 -11.28
N LEU A 63 -57.18 -14.84 -11.85
CA LEU A 63 -56.88 -13.57 -11.20
C LEU A 63 -57.96 -13.28 -10.14
N LEU A 64 -57.58 -13.35 -8.86
CA LEU A 64 -58.38 -12.83 -7.77
C LEU A 64 -58.18 -11.31 -7.69
N MET A 65 -59.23 -10.57 -8.04
CA MET A 65 -59.31 -9.11 -7.82
C MET A 65 -59.57 -8.85 -6.33
N SER A 66 -58.58 -8.26 -5.65
CA SER A 66 -58.71 -7.77 -4.28
C SER A 66 -59.37 -6.39 -4.27
N SER A 67 -60.37 -6.22 -3.42
CA SER A 67 -61.11 -4.96 -3.25
C SER A 67 -60.25 -3.85 -2.68
N ILE A 68 -60.41 -2.65 -3.23
CA ILE A 68 -59.73 -1.44 -2.80
C ILE A 68 -60.46 -0.88 -1.56
N GLY A 69 -59.88 -1.11 -0.38
CA GLY A 69 -60.30 -0.48 0.87
C GLY A 69 -59.58 0.85 1.02
N HIS A 70 -60.33 1.93 1.22
CA HIS A 70 -59.83 3.28 1.40
C HIS A 70 -59.32 3.44 2.83
N ASP A 71 -58.00 3.30 3.04
CA ASP A 71 -57.34 3.41 4.34
C ASP A 71 -56.61 4.76 4.48
N ASP A 72 -57.27 5.74 5.10
CA ASP A 72 -56.70 7.05 5.45
C ASP A 72 -55.75 7.01 6.68
N ASN A 73 -55.43 5.82 7.20
CA ASN A 73 -54.63 5.64 8.42
C ASN A 73 -53.14 5.35 8.14
N ASP A 74 -52.73 5.40 6.87
CA ASP A 74 -51.46 4.86 6.39
C ASP A 74 -50.26 5.83 6.49
N ASN A 75 -50.53 7.11 6.80
CA ASN A 75 -49.48 8.15 6.87
C ASN A 75 -48.72 8.14 8.21
N ARG A 76 -49.34 7.68 9.31
CA ARG A 76 -48.70 7.70 10.65
C ARG A 76 -47.75 6.53 10.88
N ARG A 77 -47.92 5.41 10.15
CA ARG A 77 -47.00 4.25 10.19
C ARG A 77 -45.74 4.43 9.34
N LYS A 78 -45.80 5.25 8.28
CA LYS A 78 -44.66 5.49 7.36
C LYS A 78 -43.55 6.37 7.95
N GLU A 79 -43.78 7.03 9.09
CA GLU A 79 -42.74 7.81 9.78
C GLU A 79 -41.95 7.01 10.81
N GLU A 80 -42.55 5.99 11.43
CA GLU A 80 -41.84 5.12 12.40
C GLU A 80 -40.96 4.05 11.72
N GLU A 81 -41.23 3.68 10.47
CA GLU A 81 -40.37 2.77 9.68
C GLU A 81 -39.12 3.45 9.10
N LYS A 82 -39.02 4.77 9.12
CA LYS A 82 -37.85 5.50 8.58
C LYS A 82 -36.62 5.47 9.50
N SER A 83 -36.71 4.95 10.73
CA SER A 83 -35.63 5.13 11.72
C SER A 83 -34.76 3.90 11.97
N LYS A 84 -34.97 2.78 11.28
CA LYS A 84 -34.06 1.61 11.39
C LYS A 84 -33.13 1.58 10.18
N PHE A 85 -32.27 2.59 10.10
CA PHE A 85 -31.09 2.52 9.24
C PHE A 85 -30.20 1.39 9.77
N SER A 86 -30.42 0.19 9.22
CA SER A 86 -29.63 -0.98 9.54
C SER A 86 -28.29 -0.80 8.85
N TRP A 87 -27.23 -0.58 9.63
CA TRP A 87 -25.85 -0.51 9.11
C TRP A 87 -25.49 -1.73 8.25
N ARG A 88 -26.21 -2.85 8.40
CA ARG A 88 -26.06 -4.05 7.57
C ARG A 88 -26.35 -3.80 6.09
N ASP A 89 -27.24 -2.86 5.76
CA ASP A 89 -27.60 -2.56 4.37
C ASP A 89 -26.56 -1.64 3.68
N VAL A 90 -25.64 -1.06 4.46
CA VAL A 90 -24.57 -0.18 3.98
C VAL A 90 -23.24 -0.94 3.81
N LEU A 91 -23.09 -2.06 4.50
CA LEU A 91 -21.84 -2.82 4.48
C LEU A 91 -21.63 -3.50 3.12
N PRO A 92 -20.39 -3.53 2.60
CA PRO A 92 -20.06 -4.32 1.44
C PRO A 92 -20.40 -5.81 1.66
N PRO A 93 -20.77 -6.54 0.58
CA PRO A 93 -20.94 -7.98 0.65
C PRO A 93 -19.63 -8.66 1.08
N ALA A 94 -19.75 -9.85 1.66
CA ALA A 94 -18.60 -10.66 2.06
C ALA A 94 -17.69 -10.97 0.85
N PRO A 95 -16.37 -11.15 1.06
CA PRO A 95 -15.47 -11.53 -0.01
C PRO A 95 -15.86 -12.90 -0.58
N GLU A 96 -16.00 -12.99 -1.90
CA GLU A 96 -16.43 -14.20 -2.62
C GLU A 96 -15.22 -14.93 -3.23
N ASP A 97 -14.27 -14.18 -3.78
CA ASP A 97 -13.11 -14.71 -4.46
C ASP A 97 -11.96 -15.00 -3.48
N GLN A 98 -11.98 -16.21 -2.91
CA GLN A 98 -10.98 -16.69 -1.97
C GLN A 98 -9.58 -16.82 -2.61
N LEU A 99 -9.51 -17.13 -3.91
CA LEU A 99 -8.24 -17.33 -4.61
C LEU A 99 -7.50 -16.01 -4.81
N ALA A 100 -8.23 -14.98 -5.26
CA ALA A 100 -7.69 -13.62 -5.34
C ALA A 100 -7.21 -13.13 -3.96
N LEU A 101 -8.05 -13.32 -2.95
CA LEU A 101 -7.77 -12.94 -1.57
C LEU A 101 -6.50 -13.62 -1.02
N SER A 102 -6.42 -14.95 -1.10
CA SER A 102 -5.28 -15.71 -0.58
C SER A 102 -3.98 -15.38 -1.31
N GLY A 103 -4.07 -15.16 -2.62
CA GLY A 103 -2.89 -14.82 -3.42
C GLY A 103 -2.40 -13.40 -3.17
N ASP A 104 -3.30 -12.43 -2.98
CA ASP A 104 -2.91 -11.09 -2.54
C ASP A 104 -2.16 -11.16 -1.20
N ILE A 105 -2.73 -11.84 -0.19
CA ILE A 105 -2.08 -11.98 1.12
C ILE A 105 -0.73 -12.69 1.00
N GLY A 106 -0.66 -13.80 0.27
CA GLY A 106 0.58 -14.56 0.08
C GLY A 106 1.67 -13.73 -0.61
N SER A 107 1.29 -12.95 -1.63
CA SER A 107 2.21 -12.09 -2.37
C SER A 107 2.72 -10.91 -1.51
N LEU A 108 1.85 -10.27 -0.72
CA LEU A 108 2.23 -9.21 0.22
C LEU A 108 3.14 -9.73 1.35
N PHE A 109 2.86 -10.93 1.86
CA PHE A 109 3.68 -11.58 2.87
C PHE A 109 5.09 -11.88 2.33
N LEU A 110 5.17 -12.52 1.15
CA LEU A 110 6.44 -12.82 0.51
C LEU A 110 7.24 -11.55 0.22
N TYR A 111 6.57 -10.53 -0.33
CA TYR A 111 7.19 -9.23 -0.59
C TYR A 111 7.78 -8.61 0.67
N SER A 112 7.00 -8.55 1.76
CA SER A 112 7.46 -7.97 3.03
C SER A 112 8.66 -8.70 3.62
N PHE A 113 8.65 -10.03 3.53
CA PHE A 113 9.77 -10.84 4.00
C PHE A 113 11.04 -10.61 3.16
N LEU A 114 10.91 -10.59 1.84
CA LEU A 114 12.04 -10.36 0.93
C LEU A 114 12.63 -8.96 1.08
N ASP A 115 11.79 -7.93 1.14
CA ASP A 115 12.22 -6.54 1.29
C ASP A 115 13.07 -6.35 2.55
N HIS A 116 12.57 -6.81 3.70
CA HIS A 116 13.30 -6.72 4.96
C HIS A 116 14.53 -7.61 5.01
N SER A 117 14.45 -8.86 4.51
CA SER A 117 15.61 -9.76 4.51
C SER A 117 16.75 -9.23 3.65
N LEU A 118 16.43 -8.66 2.47
CA LEU A 118 17.43 -8.04 1.59
C LEU A 118 18.01 -6.78 2.22
N ASN A 119 17.19 -5.95 2.87
CA ASN A 119 17.66 -4.79 3.60
C ASN A 119 18.59 -5.17 4.77
N ASP A 120 18.23 -6.19 5.55
CA ASP A 120 19.05 -6.69 6.66
C ASP A 120 20.38 -7.26 6.15
N MET A 121 20.34 -8.07 5.09
CA MET A 121 21.56 -8.57 4.44
C MET A 121 22.46 -7.45 3.91
N TYR A 122 21.86 -6.39 3.35
CA TYR A 122 22.58 -5.24 2.85
C TYR A 122 23.26 -4.45 3.99
N VAL A 123 22.54 -4.25 5.09
CA VAL A 123 23.06 -3.61 6.30
C VAL A 123 24.18 -4.43 6.92
N ASP A 124 24.01 -5.75 7.04
CA ASP A 124 25.04 -6.65 7.56
C ASP A 124 26.29 -6.66 6.67
N MET A 125 26.12 -6.67 5.35
CA MET A 125 27.25 -6.59 4.40
C MET A 125 28.05 -5.29 4.58
N ILE A 126 27.38 -4.14 4.72
CA ILE A 126 28.03 -2.85 4.95
C ILE A 126 28.73 -2.79 6.32
N ASN A 127 28.13 -3.40 7.34
CA ASN A 127 28.67 -3.40 8.71
C ASN A 127 29.76 -4.46 8.92
N SER A 128 29.84 -5.48 8.06
CA SER A 128 30.90 -6.47 8.11
C SER A 128 32.25 -5.78 7.90
N GLN A 129 33.13 -5.86 8.91
CA GLN A 129 34.41 -5.15 8.94
C GLN A 129 35.35 -5.50 7.78
N ASP A 130 35.08 -6.59 7.05
CA ASP A 130 35.84 -7.01 5.89
C ASP A 130 35.64 -6.11 4.65
N TYR A 131 34.58 -5.30 4.63
CA TYR A 131 34.31 -4.29 3.59
C TYR A 131 34.78 -2.88 3.95
N VAL A 132 35.14 -2.65 5.21
CA VAL A 132 35.91 -1.47 5.59
C VAL A 132 37.30 -1.71 5.02
N VAL A 133 37.55 -1.17 3.82
CA VAL A 133 38.89 -0.99 3.25
C VAL A 133 39.81 -0.74 4.42
N PRO A 134 40.85 -1.57 4.66
CA PRO A 134 41.79 -1.33 5.75
C PRO A 134 42.37 0.06 5.50
N SER A 135 41.78 1.07 6.12
CA SER A 135 42.17 2.45 5.97
C SER A 135 43.47 2.52 6.73
N THR A 136 44.57 2.27 6.03
CA THR A 136 45.81 3.07 6.01
C THR A 136 46.41 3.52 7.34
N ALA A 137 45.93 3.03 8.48
CA ALA A 137 46.42 3.35 9.82
C ALA A 137 47.76 2.64 10.09
N GLY A 138 48.14 1.68 9.24
CA GLY A 138 49.50 1.12 9.18
C GLY A 138 50.35 1.64 8.01
N ALA A 139 49.80 2.46 7.10
CA ALA A 139 50.47 2.87 5.86
C ALA A 139 50.81 4.38 5.82
N ALA A 140 51.03 4.99 6.98
CA ALA A 140 51.74 6.27 7.08
C ALA A 140 53.25 6.14 6.79
N GLY A 141 53.70 4.99 6.29
CA GLY A 141 55.03 4.76 5.74
C GLY A 141 54.96 4.57 4.23
N SER A 142 55.19 5.66 3.49
CA SER A 142 55.62 5.72 2.09
C SER A 142 55.08 4.65 1.12
N PHE A 143 53.94 4.90 0.49
CA PHE A 143 53.63 4.25 -0.80
C PHE A 143 53.12 5.27 -1.80
N ASP A 144 53.68 5.20 -3.00
CA ASP A 144 53.34 6.01 -4.18
C ASP A 144 51.82 6.07 -4.40
N GLY A 145 51.31 7.26 -4.69
CA GLY A 145 49.89 7.59 -4.75
C GLY A 145 49.05 6.83 -5.80
N ASP A 146 49.69 6.07 -6.69
CA ASP A 146 49.00 5.36 -7.78
C ASP A 146 48.50 3.95 -7.39
N ALA A 147 49.10 3.31 -6.38
CA ALA A 147 48.73 1.94 -6.00
C ALA A 147 47.49 1.87 -5.07
N ALA A 148 47.30 2.88 -4.23
CA ALA A 148 46.16 2.94 -3.30
C ALA A 148 44.83 3.24 -4.02
N ALA A 149 44.87 4.00 -5.12
CA ALA A 149 43.71 4.25 -5.97
C ALA A 149 43.26 2.97 -6.70
N ALA A 150 44.20 2.12 -7.12
CA ALA A 150 43.89 0.85 -7.80
C ALA A 150 43.26 -0.19 -6.86
N ALA A 151 43.65 -0.24 -5.58
CA ALA A 151 43.08 -1.18 -4.61
C ALA A 151 41.63 -0.83 -4.21
N ALA A 152 41.28 0.46 -4.13
CA ALA A 152 39.93 0.92 -3.79
C ALA A 152 38.87 0.56 -4.86
N HIS A 153 39.28 0.30 -6.10
CA HIS A 153 38.39 -0.10 -7.19
C HIS A 153 38.08 -1.61 -7.22
N THR A 154 38.73 -2.44 -6.41
CA THR A 154 38.61 -3.91 -6.52
C THR A 154 37.54 -4.55 -5.65
N GLN A 155 36.91 -3.81 -4.72
CA GLN A 155 35.94 -4.39 -3.78
C GLN A 155 34.53 -3.80 -3.87
N LEU A 156 34.33 -2.68 -4.56
CA LEU A 156 32.99 -2.15 -4.77
C LEU A 156 32.27 -3.00 -5.84
N PRO A 157 31.02 -3.44 -5.59
CA PRO A 157 30.28 -4.19 -6.59
C PRO A 157 30.13 -3.35 -7.87
N VAL A 158 30.19 -4.00 -9.04
CA VAL A 158 30.21 -3.35 -10.37
C VAL A 158 29.07 -2.35 -10.62
N TRP A 159 27.96 -2.46 -9.90
CA TRP A 159 26.82 -1.55 -10.00
C TRP A 159 26.96 -0.25 -9.17
N TYR A 160 27.96 -0.15 -8.30
CA TYR A 160 28.19 1.03 -7.47
C TYR A 160 29.17 2.01 -8.15
N ASP A 161 28.65 3.14 -8.60
CA ASP A 161 29.46 4.20 -9.23
C ASP A 161 29.87 5.27 -8.20
N ALA A 162 31.10 5.17 -7.72
CA ALA A 162 31.69 6.13 -6.79
C ALA A 162 31.91 7.53 -7.38
N ALA A 163 31.88 7.69 -8.71
CA ALA A 163 32.03 9.00 -9.35
C ALA A 163 30.75 9.85 -9.28
N HIS A 164 29.59 9.21 -9.06
CA HIS A 164 28.28 9.87 -8.97
C HIS A 164 27.73 9.96 -7.54
N SER A 165 28.40 9.39 -6.54
CA SER A 165 28.00 9.60 -5.15
C SER A 165 28.33 11.04 -4.75
N ALA A 166 27.30 11.86 -4.49
CA ALA A 166 27.42 13.26 -4.04
C ALA A 166 28.19 13.45 -2.72
N PHE A 167 28.56 12.36 -2.07
CA PHE A 167 29.41 12.28 -0.91
C PHE A 167 30.79 11.84 -1.41
N GLY A 168 31.76 12.76 -1.46
CA GLY A 168 33.12 12.51 -1.96
C GLY A 168 33.87 11.38 -1.21
N PRO A 169 35.16 11.16 -1.52
CA PRO A 169 35.92 10.00 -1.03
C PRO A 169 35.95 9.97 0.49
N LEU A 170 35.12 9.08 1.04
CA LEU A 170 35.09 8.51 2.40
C LEU A 170 35.99 9.21 3.41
N THR A 171 35.54 10.35 3.96
CA THR A 171 35.96 10.76 5.30
C THR A 171 35.18 9.91 6.31
N THR A 172 35.80 8.78 6.67
CA THR A 172 35.34 7.64 7.49
C THR A 172 34.93 7.94 8.94
N LYS A 173 34.42 9.12 9.27
CA LYS A 173 33.97 9.42 10.65
C LYS A 173 32.53 9.85 10.82
N VAL A 174 31.82 10.23 9.76
CA VAL A 174 30.45 10.73 9.90
C VAL A 174 29.60 10.42 8.66
N LEU A 175 29.68 9.21 8.11
CA LEU A 175 28.41 8.63 7.67
C LEU A 175 27.79 8.09 8.96
N PRO A 176 26.84 8.80 9.62
CA PRO A 176 25.91 8.06 10.43
C PRO A 176 25.42 6.98 9.48
N VAL A 177 25.62 5.73 9.86
CA VAL A 177 24.98 4.60 9.21
C VAL A 177 23.52 5.00 9.18
N MET A 178 23.07 5.53 8.04
CA MET A 178 21.69 5.81 7.73
C MET A 178 21.15 4.41 7.52
N HIS A 179 21.02 3.68 8.64
CA HIS A 179 20.15 2.52 8.70
C HIS A 179 18.89 3.00 8.01
N ALA A 180 18.50 2.30 6.96
CA ALA A 180 17.18 2.41 6.38
C ALA A 180 16.20 2.01 7.48
N ALA A 181 16.00 2.94 8.41
CA ALA A 181 15.32 2.71 9.66
C ALA A 181 13.86 2.87 9.32
N TYR A 182 13.22 1.74 9.03
CA TYR A 182 11.78 1.69 8.89
C TYR A 182 11.10 2.34 10.09
N ALA A 183 9.92 2.92 9.86
CA ALA A 183 9.09 3.41 10.94
C ALA A 183 8.82 2.27 11.95
N PRO A 184 8.77 2.55 13.26
CA PRO A 184 8.67 1.52 14.29
C PRO A 184 7.63 0.44 14.08
N ALA A 185 6.44 0.80 13.58
CA ALA A 185 5.37 -0.15 13.31
C ALA A 185 5.72 -1.16 12.20
N ILE A 186 6.56 -0.78 11.26
CA ILE A 186 7.00 -1.60 10.13
C ILE A 186 8.49 -1.96 10.22
N SER A 187 9.06 -1.91 11.42
CA SER A 187 10.49 -2.22 11.66
C SER A 187 10.84 -3.70 11.53
N THR A 188 9.84 -4.58 11.53
CA THR A 188 10.04 -6.03 11.42
C THR A 188 9.27 -6.57 10.23
N ALA A 189 9.85 -7.53 9.51
CA ALA A 189 9.23 -8.15 8.35
C ALA A 189 7.82 -8.68 8.64
N GLY A 190 7.65 -9.36 9.78
CA GLY A 190 6.35 -9.90 10.22
C GLY A 190 5.34 -8.81 10.54
N GLY A 191 5.76 -7.76 11.26
CA GLY A 191 4.89 -6.62 11.57
C GLY A 191 4.44 -5.88 10.30
N ALA A 192 5.38 -5.60 9.40
CA ALA A 192 5.11 -4.99 8.10
C ALA A 192 4.14 -5.82 7.26
N ALA A 193 4.34 -7.14 7.18
CA ALA A 193 3.46 -8.06 6.44
C ALA A 193 2.02 -8.05 6.98
N VAL A 194 1.86 -8.13 8.30
CA VAL A 194 0.53 -8.14 8.94
C VAL A 194 -0.16 -6.78 8.77
N LEU A 195 0.54 -5.67 8.98
CA LEU A 195 -0.02 -4.33 8.80
C LEU A 195 -0.43 -4.08 7.35
N LEU A 196 0.43 -4.44 6.40
CA LEU A 196 0.13 -4.26 4.97
C LEU A 196 -1.05 -5.14 4.53
N SER A 197 -1.09 -6.40 4.98
CA SER A 197 -2.19 -7.32 4.68
C SER A 197 -3.50 -6.86 5.31
N THR A 198 -3.48 -6.39 6.56
CA THR A 198 -4.69 -5.88 7.21
C THR A 198 -5.19 -4.59 6.56
N ALA A 199 -4.30 -3.65 6.22
CA ALA A 199 -4.65 -2.46 5.46
C ALA A 199 -5.26 -2.81 4.10
N TRP A 200 -4.71 -3.79 3.40
CA TRP A 200 -5.23 -4.32 2.13
C TRP A 200 -6.60 -4.99 2.28
N LEU A 201 -6.81 -5.79 3.32
CA LEU A 201 -8.09 -6.44 3.58
C LEU A 201 -9.19 -5.44 3.90
N VAL A 202 -8.90 -4.45 4.75
CA VAL A 202 -9.85 -3.40 5.12
C VAL A 202 -10.20 -2.55 3.89
N SER A 203 -9.20 -2.13 3.11
CA SER A 203 -9.46 -1.34 1.90
C SER A 203 -10.20 -2.17 0.85
N GLY A 204 -9.81 -3.43 0.65
CA GLY A 204 -10.41 -4.34 -0.32
C GLY A 204 -11.84 -4.72 0.01
N TYR A 205 -12.17 -4.82 1.31
CA TYR A 205 -13.55 -4.99 1.75
C TYR A 205 -14.40 -3.77 1.39
N VAL A 206 -13.92 -2.56 1.69
CA VAL A 206 -14.62 -1.29 1.39
C VAL A 206 -14.77 -1.06 -0.12
N THR A 207 -13.77 -1.42 -0.93
CA THR A 207 -13.83 -1.25 -2.39
C THR A 207 -14.51 -2.41 -3.12
N GLY A 208 -14.73 -3.55 -2.45
CA GLY A 208 -15.23 -4.77 -3.06
C GLY A 208 -14.22 -5.42 -4.02
N ALA A 209 -12.92 -5.35 -3.72
CA ALA A 209 -11.84 -5.89 -4.55
C ALA A 209 -11.80 -7.44 -4.61
N PHE A 210 -12.57 -8.10 -3.75
CA PHE A 210 -12.64 -9.56 -3.59
C PHE A 210 -13.97 -10.15 -4.08
N LEU A 211 -14.73 -9.40 -4.87
CA LEU A 211 -15.97 -9.89 -5.48
C LEU A 211 -15.68 -10.43 -6.88
N TYR A 212 -16.31 -11.54 -7.28
CA TYR A 212 -16.07 -12.17 -8.59
C TYR A 212 -16.24 -11.20 -9.76
N ARG A 213 -17.26 -10.33 -9.69
CA ARG A 213 -17.53 -9.24 -10.65
C ARG A 213 -16.39 -8.23 -10.84
N ASN A 214 -15.45 -8.17 -9.91
CA ASN A 214 -14.30 -7.27 -9.90
C ASN A 214 -12.97 -8.03 -10.05
N THR A 215 -13.01 -9.37 -10.14
CA THR A 215 -11.82 -10.23 -10.28
C THR A 215 -11.88 -11.09 -11.54
N LEU A 216 -12.58 -12.22 -11.51
CA LEU A 216 -12.59 -13.24 -12.58
C LEU A 216 -13.61 -12.97 -13.69
N GLU A 217 -14.72 -12.31 -13.37
CA GLU A 217 -15.80 -12.01 -14.33
C GLU A 217 -15.56 -10.70 -15.10
N CYS A 218 -14.58 -9.89 -14.70
CA CYS A 218 -14.28 -8.63 -15.36
C CYS A 218 -13.07 -8.74 -16.28
N SER A 219 -12.92 -7.74 -17.16
CA SER A 219 -11.70 -7.61 -17.96
C SER A 219 -10.49 -7.30 -17.09
N THR A 220 -9.31 -7.77 -17.50
CA THR A 220 -8.05 -7.55 -16.77
C THR A 220 -7.81 -6.08 -16.44
N SER A 221 -8.08 -5.16 -17.38
CA SER A 221 -7.93 -3.72 -17.15
C SER A 221 -8.81 -3.20 -16.01
N ARG A 222 -10.04 -3.74 -15.88
CA ARG A 222 -10.96 -3.37 -14.80
C ARG A 222 -10.51 -3.97 -13.47
N ALA A 223 -10.06 -5.22 -13.45
CA ALA A 223 -9.51 -5.85 -12.25
C ALA A 223 -8.31 -5.05 -11.70
N LEU A 224 -7.37 -4.70 -12.58
CA LEU A 224 -6.18 -3.90 -12.22
C LEU A 224 -6.56 -2.50 -11.72
N TRP A 225 -7.56 -1.86 -12.34
CA TRP A 225 -8.05 -0.56 -11.87
C TRP A 225 -8.64 -0.62 -10.45
N VAL A 226 -9.46 -1.65 -10.15
CA VAL A 226 -10.02 -1.84 -8.81
C VAL A 226 -8.92 -2.13 -7.80
N ALA A 227 -7.94 -2.96 -8.16
CA ALA A 227 -6.77 -3.23 -7.32
C ALA A 227 -5.97 -1.95 -7.03
N GLY A 228 -5.70 -1.12 -8.06
CA GLY A 228 -5.00 0.16 -7.89
C GLY A 228 -5.74 1.12 -6.96
N ARG A 229 -7.07 1.26 -7.10
CA ARG A 229 -7.88 2.07 -6.18
C ARG A 229 -7.83 1.56 -4.74
N THR A 230 -7.85 0.24 -4.58
CA THR A 230 -7.76 -0.43 -3.27
C THR A 230 -6.40 -0.20 -2.62
N TRP A 231 -5.34 -0.26 -3.42
CA TRP A 231 -3.98 0.01 -3.01
C TRP A 231 -3.81 1.46 -2.51
N VAL A 232 -4.35 2.46 -3.22
CA VAL A 232 -4.28 3.86 -2.77
C VAL A 232 -4.84 4.05 -1.35
N ILE A 233 -5.95 3.38 -1.04
CA ILE A 233 -6.56 3.43 0.31
C ILE A 233 -5.68 2.67 1.32
N ALA A 234 -5.16 1.49 0.96
CA ALA A 234 -4.26 0.73 1.83
C ALA A 234 -2.98 1.52 2.15
N SER A 235 -2.38 2.18 1.16
CA SER A 235 -1.19 3.01 1.32
C SER A 235 -1.47 4.22 2.22
N ALA A 236 -2.64 4.84 2.12
CA ALA A 236 -3.03 5.91 3.02
C ALA A 236 -3.13 5.42 4.48
N ILE A 237 -3.69 4.21 4.69
CA ILE A 237 -3.74 3.57 6.02
C ILE A 237 -2.32 3.29 6.52
N MET A 238 -1.45 2.70 5.68
CA MET A 238 -0.06 2.39 6.06
C MET A 238 0.76 3.63 6.42
N VAL A 239 0.66 4.70 5.61
CA VAL A 239 1.32 5.98 5.91
C VAL A 239 0.81 6.57 7.22
N ALA A 240 -0.51 6.51 7.46
CA ALA A 240 -1.06 6.96 8.74
C ALA A 240 -0.50 6.14 9.90
N VAL A 241 -0.50 4.80 9.81
CA VAL A 241 0.06 3.92 10.85
C VAL A 241 1.53 4.20 11.10
N ALA A 242 2.35 4.39 10.05
CA ALA A 242 3.76 4.74 10.17
C ALA A 242 3.94 6.06 10.94
N LEU A 243 3.22 7.12 10.56
CA LEU A 243 3.27 8.43 11.23
C LEU A 243 2.78 8.39 12.68
N PHE A 244 1.77 7.56 12.98
CA PHE A 244 1.26 7.41 14.34
C PHE A 244 2.17 6.54 15.23
N SER A 245 2.95 5.63 14.65
CA SER A 245 3.80 4.72 15.41
C SER A 245 4.87 5.46 16.23
N ASP A 246 5.39 6.57 15.69
CA ASP A 246 6.32 7.46 16.40
C ASP A 246 5.68 8.12 17.63
N GLN A 247 4.40 8.48 17.54
CA GLN A 247 3.66 9.10 18.65
C GLN A 247 3.40 8.09 19.77
N PHE A 248 3.08 6.84 19.41
CA PHE A 248 2.85 5.78 20.41
C PHE A 248 4.12 5.39 21.16
N GLN A 249 5.29 5.37 20.50
CA GLN A 249 6.55 5.11 21.20
C GLN A 249 6.88 6.18 22.25
N GLY A 250 6.57 7.46 21.96
CA GLY A 250 6.75 8.55 22.91
C GLY A 250 5.92 8.44 24.18
N LEU A 251 4.81 7.70 24.16
CA LEU A 251 3.97 7.45 25.33
C LEU A 251 4.49 6.32 26.22
N CYS A 252 5.31 5.41 25.68
CA CYS A 252 5.86 4.28 26.40
C CYS A 252 7.22 4.56 27.08
N ASP A 253 7.83 5.73 26.89
CA ASP A 253 8.98 6.32 27.62
C ASP A 253 10.25 5.46 27.85
N CYS A 254 10.35 4.24 27.29
CA CYS A 254 11.49 3.34 27.55
C CYS A 254 12.69 3.57 26.62
N VAL A 255 12.50 4.18 25.44
CA VAL A 255 13.56 4.35 24.44
C VAL A 255 13.49 5.76 23.87
N ARG A 256 14.07 6.70 24.60
CA ARG A 256 14.14 8.11 24.21
C ARG A 256 15.30 8.34 23.24
N THR A 257 15.34 7.61 22.14
CA THR A 257 16.09 8.07 20.97
C THR A 257 15.20 9.06 20.24
N PRO A 258 15.65 10.30 19.96
CA PRO A 258 14.92 11.20 19.10
C PRO A 258 14.95 10.62 17.68
N SER A 259 14.08 9.64 17.39
CA SER A 259 13.79 9.30 16.00
C SER A 259 13.28 10.59 15.38
N LEU A 260 13.87 10.96 14.24
CA LEU A 260 13.34 12.00 13.37
C LEU A 260 11.96 11.51 12.92
N GLY A 261 10.93 11.72 13.76
CA GLY A 261 9.60 11.18 13.55
C GLY A 261 9.07 11.64 12.20
N GLY A 262 8.88 10.68 11.30
CA GLY A 262 8.69 10.94 9.89
C GLY A 262 8.75 9.66 9.06
N LEU A 263 7.90 9.62 8.03
CA LEU A 263 7.95 8.61 6.98
C LEU A 263 9.34 8.65 6.32
N THR A 264 10.11 7.59 6.45
CA THR A 264 11.42 7.50 5.79
C THR A 264 11.25 7.22 4.30
N ASN A 265 12.30 7.46 3.51
CA ASN A 265 12.26 7.10 2.09
C ASN A 265 12.02 5.59 1.91
N THR A 266 12.65 4.77 2.76
CA THR A 266 12.50 3.31 2.77
C THR A 266 11.06 2.89 3.05
N ASP A 267 10.35 3.53 4.00
CA ASP A 267 8.94 3.27 4.24
C ASP A 267 8.08 3.57 3.00
N GLY A 268 8.40 4.67 2.33
CA GLY A 268 7.77 5.05 1.06
C GLY A 268 7.99 3.97 0.01
N GLU A 269 9.24 3.66 -0.30
CA GLU A 269 9.61 2.65 -1.29
C GLU A 269 8.97 1.28 -1.01
N PHE A 270 8.92 0.86 0.26
CA PHE A 270 8.25 -0.35 0.69
C PHE A 270 6.74 -0.32 0.38
N ILE A 271 6.04 0.75 0.77
CA ILE A 271 4.60 0.88 0.54
C ILE A 271 4.28 1.00 -0.96
N PHE A 272 5.04 1.79 -1.71
CA PHE A 272 4.84 2.02 -3.14
C PHE A 272 5.16 0.79 -4.00
N SER A 273 6.25 0.07 -3.68
CA SER A 273 6.65 -1.09 -4.46
C SER A 273 5.73 -2.30 -4.26
N SER A 274 4.98 -2.37 -3.15
CA SER A 274 3.94 -3.40 -2.95
C SER A 274 2.83 -3.39 -4.02
N LEU A 275 2.58 -2.23 -4.65
CA LEU A 275 1.63 -2.13 -5.76
C LEU A 275 2.04 -3.03 -6.93
N SER A 276 3.33 -3.07 -7.24
CA SER A 276 3.86 -3.84 -8.37
C SER A 276 3.59 -5.33 -8.21
N VAL A 277 3.78 -5.85 -6.99
CA VAL A 277 3.54 -7.25 -6.63
C VAL A 277 2.05 -7.59 -6.72
N LEU A 278 1.19 -6.72 -6.20
CA LEU A 278 -0.27 -6.89 -6.29
C LEU A 278 -0.77 -6.83 -7.75
N VAL A 279 -0.29 -5.87 -8.53
CA VAL A 279 -0.64 -5.75 -9.95
C VAL A 279 -0.16 -6.97 -10.74
N ALA A 280 1.06 -7.45 -10.48
CA ALA A 280 1.60 -8.65 -11.10
C ALA A 280 0.75 -9.89 -10.76
N TRP A 281 0.43 -10.09 -9.49
CA TRP A 281 -0.43 -11.20 -9.06
C TRP A 281 -1.83 -11.12 -9.69
N ARG A 282 -2.48 -9.96 -9.63
CA ARG A 282 -3.82 -9.77 -10.21
C ARG A 282 -3.81 -9.94 -11.73
N TYR A 283 -2.76 -9.49 -12.41
CA TYR A 283 -2.58 -9.73 -13.83
C TYR A 283 -2.44 -11.22 -14.15
N ILE A 284 -1.59 -11.95 -13.41
CA ILE A 284 -1.44 -13.40 -13.56
C ILE A 284 -2.79 -14.10 -13.35
N LEU A 285 -3.48 -13.80 -12.26
CA LEU A 285 -4.77 -14.40 -11.94
C LEU A 285 -5.82 -14.15 -13.04
N SER A 286 -6.00 -12.90 -13.46
CA SER A 286 -6.93 -12.56 -14.54
C SER A 286 -6.51 -13.17 -15.88
N SER A 287 -5.22 -13.31 -16.18
CA SER A 287 -4.75 -13.92 -17.43
C SER A 287 -4.95 -15.43 -17.49
N MET A 288 -4.82 -16.13 -16.36
CA MET A 288 -4.95 -17.59 -16.29
C MET A 288 -6.41 -18.03 -16.15
N LEU A 289 -7.23 -17.30 -15.40
CA LEU A 289 -8.58 -17.72 -14.99
C LEU A 289 -9.70 -16.76 -15.43
N GLY A 290 -9.37 -15.61 -16.01
CA GLY A 290 -10.37 -14.61 -16.38
C GLY A 290 -11.24 -15.06 -17.54
N TYR A 291 -12.55 -14.97 -17.36
CA TYR A 291 -13.57 -15.22 -18.39
C TYR A 291 -14.06 -13.93 -19.08
N GLY A 292 -13.52 -12.77 -18.67
CA GLY A 292 -13.91 -11.46 -19.18
C GLY A 292 -13.63 -11.31 -20.67
N GLU A 293 -14.69 -11.45 -21.47
CA GLU A 293 -14.86 -11.12 -22.89
C GLU A 293 -13.55 -11.02 -23.70
N ARG A 294 -13.21 -12.12 -24.38
CA ARG A 294 -12.66 -12.02 -25.74
C ARG A 294 -13.74 -11.49 -26.68
#